data_AF-A0A3B1CRM0-F1
#
_entry.id   AF-A0A3B1CRM0-F1
#
_cell.length_a   1.000
_cell.length_b   1.000
_cell.length_c   1.000
_cell.angle_alpha   90.00
_cell.angle_beta   90.00
_cell.angle_gamma   90.00
#
_symmetry.space_group_name_H-M   'P 1'
#
loop_
_entity.id
_entity.type
_entity.pdbx_description
1 polymer ?
#
loop_
_entity_poly.entity_id
_entity_poly.type
_entity_poly.pdbx_seq_one_letter_code
_entity_poly.pdbx_strand_id
1 'polypeptide(L)'
;MIEIKIPTSAAVLLLKEKMILEMEALQKAKLIPTGKELHDLSGEQMVNLIETAAFDLIFSLPAEIYVDDSNIAEIISKSIRSFAAMYGIEELRSYTLEDAKKLVIPIRKLFKTFGEKEMFSKN
;
A
#
# COMPACT_ATOMS: atom_id res chain seq x y z
N MET A 1 -3.39 17.18 -11.35
CA MET A 1 -2.56 16.09 -10.81
C MET A 1 -2.15 16.47 -9.41
N ILE A 2 -2.57 15.73 -8.39
CA ILE A 2 -2.16 15.97 -7.01
C ILE A 2 -0.79 15.35 -6.80
N GLU A 3 0.17 16.16 -6.39
CA GLU A 3 1.50 15.71 -6.02
C GLU A 3 1.59 15.59 -4.50
N ILE A 4 1.61 14.35 -4.01
CA ILE A 4 1.82 14.09 -2.58
C ILE A 4 3.31 14.30 -2.30
N LYS A 5 3.60 15.31 -1.48
CA LYS A 5 4.96 15.64 -1.06
C LYS A 5 5.33 14.85 0.20
N ILE A 6 5.75 13.60 -0.01
CA ILE A 6 6.27 12.75 1.06
C ILE A 6 7.67 12.25 0.69
N PRO A 7 8.67 12.42 1.58
CA PRO A 7 9.97 11.79 1.40
C PRO A 7 9.84 10.26 1.32
N THR A 8 10.63 9.61 0.46
CA THR A 8 10.60 8.14 0.32
C THR A 8 10.87 7.44 1.65
N SER A 9 11.77 7.97 2.49
CA SER A 9 12.04 7.44 3.83
C SER A 9 10.81 7.47 4.74
N ALA A 10 10.02 8.53 4.70
CA ALA A 10 8.77 8.63 5.47
C ALA A 10 7.72 7.64 4.93
N ALA A 11 7.61 7.49 3.62
CA ALA A 11 6.73 6.49 3.01
C ALA A 11 7.12 5.05 3.40
N VAL A 12 8.43 4.75 3.43
CA VAL A 12 8.95 3.45 3.90
C VAL A 12 8.60 3.21 5.37
N LEU A 13 8.74 4.23 6.23
CA LEU A 13 8.41 4.12 7.65
C LEU A 13 6.92 3.81 7.85
N LEU A 14 6.03 4.56 7.19
CA LEU A 14 4.58 4.32 7.25
C LEU A 14 4.22 2.92 6.75
N LEU A 15 4.86 2.46 5.67
CA LEU A 15 4.66 1.11 5.13
C LEU A 15 5.06 0.05 6.14
N LYS A 16 6.23 0.20 6.78
CA LYS A 16 6.69 -0.72 7.82
C LYS A 16 5.72 -0.78 9.01
N GLU A 17 5.29 0.38 9.52
CA GLU A 17 4.34 0.44 10.64
C GLU A 17 3.05 -0.32 10.31
N LYS A 18 2.55 -0.15 9.08
CA LYS A 18 1.35 -0.84 8.62
C LYS A 18 1.55 -2.34 8.43
N MET A 19 2.70 -2.76 7.92
CA MET A 19 3.06 -4.18 7.86
C MET A 19 3.10 -4.82 9.26
N ILE A 20 3.61 -4.10 10.28
CA ILE A 20 3.64 -4.60 11.66
C ILE A 20 2.22 -4.79 12.19
N LEU A 21 1.34 -3.79 12.01
CA LEU A 21 -0.06 -3.88 12.44
C LEU A 21 -0.80 -5.04 11.75
N GLU A 22 -0.57 -5.23 10.46
CA GLU A 22 -1.16 -6.33 9.70
C GLU A 22 -0.61 -7.69 10.16
N MET A 23 0.70 -7.80 10.39
CA MET A 23 1.33 -9.01 10.95
C MET A 23 0.71 -9.38 12.30
N GLU A 24 0.51 -8.41 13.19
CA GLU A 24 -0.16 -8.62 14.47
C GLU A 24 -1.62 -9.09 14.30
N ALA A 25 -2.35 -8.52 13.34
CA ALA A 25 -3.72 -8.93 13.04
C ALA A 25 -3.78 -10.38 12.53
N LEU A 26 -2.89 -10.74 11.60
CA LEU A 26 -2.76 -12.10 11.06
C LEU A 26 -2.36 -13.12 12.14
N GLN A 27 -1.49 -12.73 13.08
CA GLN A 27 -1.12 -13.56 14.22
C GLN A 27 -2.29 -13.75 15.20
N LYS A 28 -3.04 -12.69 15.50
CA LYS A 28 -4.27 -12.77 16.31
C LYS A 28 -5.31 -13.67 15.66
N ALA A 29 -5.42 -13.65 14.34
CA ALA A 29 -6.29 -14.52 13.55
C ALA A 29 -5.77 -15.96 13.39
N LYS A 30 -4.58 -16.29 13.94
CA LYS A 30 -3.91 -17.60 13.80
C LYS A 30 -3.59 -18.00 12.36
N LEU A 31 -3.49 -17.02 11.45
CA LEU A 31 -3.06 -17.22 10.06
C LEU A 31 -1.53 -17.25 9.94
N ILE A 32 -0.84 -16.58 10.87
CA ILE A 32 0.60 -16.62 11.05
C ILE A 32 0.87 -17.06 12.51
N PRO A 33 1.84 -17.96 12.77
CA PRO A 33 2.22 -18.32 14.13
C PRO A 33 2.66 -17.10 14.94
N THR A 34 2.21 -17.01 16.19
CA THR A 34 2.65 -15.99 17.14
C THR A 34 4.16 -16.07 17.33
N GLY A 35 4.83 -14.91 17.39
CA GLY A 35 6.27 -14.81 17.62
C GLY A 35 7.13 -14.88 16.35
N LYS A 36 6.54 -15.13 15.18
CA LYS A 36 7.24 -14.90 13.90
C LYS A 36 7.49 -13.40 13.70
N GLU A 37 8.66 -13.07 13.17
CA GLU A 37 9.02 -11.74 12.71
C GLU A 37 8.91 -11.65 11.18
N LEU A 38 9.06 -10.43 10.64
CA LEU A 38 8.99 -10.19 9.19
C LEU A 38 9.99 -11.06 8.40
N HIS A 39 11.18 -11.29 8.95
CA HIS A 39 12.22 -12.08 8.29
C HIS A 39 11.95 -13.59 8.28
N ASP A 40 10.96 -14.06 9.06
CA ASP A 40 10.54 -15.47 9.12
C ASP A 40 9.46 -15.82 8.08
N LEU A 41 9.03 -14.83 7.29
CA LEU A 41 8.02 -14.99 6.25
C LEU A 41 8.64 -15.56 4.98
N SER A 42 7.90 -16.43 4.29
CA SER A 42 8.26 -16.78 2.91
C SER A 42 8.12 -15.56 2.00
N GLY A 43 8.76 -15.59 0.81
CA GLY A 43 8.64 -14.52 -0.18
C GLY A 43 7.18 -14.20 -0.54
N GLU A 44 6.35 -15.22 -0.72
CA GLU A 44 4.91 -15.05 -0.98
C GLU A 44 4.18 -14.36 0.19
N GLN A 45 4.45 -14.79 1.42
CA GLN A 45 3.86 -14.18 2.62
C GLN A 45 4.29 -12.72 2.78
N MET A 46 5.54 -12.42 2.49
CA MET A 46 6.09 -11.06 2.53
C MET A 46 5.43 -10.15 1.48
N VAL A 47 5.28 -10.65 0.24
CA VAL A 47 4.58 -9.93 -0.84
C VAL A 47 3.14 -9.64 -0.44
N ASN A 48 2.40 -10.66 0.03
CA ASN A 48 1.02 -10.48 0.46
C ASN A 48 0.91 -9.48 1.62
N LEU A 49 1.79 -9.57 2.62
CA LEU A 49 1.79 -8.66 3.75
C LEU A 49 2.02 -7.20 3.32
N ILE A 50 3.03 -6.96 2.47
CA ILE A 50 3.37 -5.60 2.05
C ILE A 50 2.32 -5.00 1.11
N GLU A 51 1.72 -5.80 0.24
CA GLU A 51 0.65 -5.34 -0.64
C GLU A 51 -0.63 -5.03 0.12
N THR A 52 -0.99 -5.85 1.12
CA THR A 52 -2.11 -5.54 2.03
C THR A 52 -1.85 -4.26 2.80
N ALA A 53 -0.66 -4.11 3.40
CA ALA A 53 -0.29 -2.90 4.12
C ALA A 53 -0.29 -1.65 3.22
N ALA A 54 0.20 -1.78 1.98
CA ALA A 54 0.18 -0.72 0.99
C ALA A 54 -1.25 -0.36 0.57
N PHE A 55 -2.11 -1.36 0.34
CA PHE A 55 -3.51 -1.14 0.00
C PHE A 55 -4.25 -0.38 1.10
N ASP A 56 -4.09 -0.80 2.36
CA ASP A 56 -4.66 -0.13 3.52
C ASP A 56 -4.15 1.31 3.68
N LEU A 57 -2.84 1.52 3.48
CA LEU A 57 -2.24 2.84 3.49
C LEU A 57 -2.84 3.74 2.44
N ILE A 58 -2.92 3.24 1.19
CA ILE A 58 -3.55 3.96 0.11
C ILE A 58 -4.95 4.29 0.58
N PHE A 59 -5.81 3.30 0.83
CA PHE A 59 -7.23 3.46 1.19
C PHE A 59 -7.49 4.48 2.31
N SER A 60 -6.57 4.61 3.28
CA SER A 60 -6.66 5.59 4.37
C SER A 60 -6.42 7.05 3.99
N LEU A 61 -5.94 7.33 2.78
CA LEU A 61 -5.71 8.67 2.27
C LEU A 61 -7.03 9.43 2.02
N PRO A 62 -7.02 10.78 2.09
CA PRO A 62 -8.19 11.60 1.80
C PRO A 62 -8.77 11.33 0.41
N ALA A 63 -10.10 11.37 0.29
CA ALA A 63 -10.79 10.98 -0.94
C ALA A 63 -10.41 11.84 -2.15
N GLU A 64 -10.04 13.12 -1.93
CA GLU A 64 -9.65 14.05 -3.01
C GLU A 64 -8.43 13.54 -3.78
N ILE A 65 -7.55 12.78 -3.12
CA ILE A 65 -6.35 12.18 -3.71
C ILE A 65 -6.67 11.20 -4.86
N TYR A 66 -7.89 10.66 -4.90
CA TYR A 66 -8.33 9.69 -5.92
C TYR A 66 -9.19 10.28 -7.01
N VAL A 67 -9.86 11.41 -6.74
CA VAL A 67 -10.68 12.10 -7.74
C VAL A 67 -9.77 12.60 -8.87
N ASP A 68 -8.63 13.17 -8.50
CA ASP A 68 -7.59 13.60 -9.42
C ASP A 68 -6.51 12.52 -9.63
N ASP A 69 -5.82 12.56 -10.78
CA ASP A 69 -4.62 11.76 -10.95
C ASP A 69 -3.53 12.21 -9.96
N SER A 70 -2.83 11.25 -9.37
CA SER A 70 -1.81 11.48 -8.35
C SER A 70 -0.60 10.57 -8.52
N ASN A 71 0.51 10.95 -7.88
CA ASN A 71 1.77 10.20 -7.89
C ASN A 71 1.82 9.03 -6.89
N ILE A 72 0.69 8.58 -6.32
CA ILE A 72 0.65 7.51 -5.30
C ILE A 72 1.34 6.23 -5.78
N ALA A 73 1.03 5.77 -6.99
CA ALA A 73 1.60 4.52 -7.50
C ALA A 73 3.14 4.58 -7.57
N GLU A 74 3.70 5.75 -7.89
CA GLU A 74 5.16 5.95 -7.88
C GLU A 74 5.72 5.95 -6.46
N ILE A 75 5.04 6.60 -5.52
CA ILE A 75 5.43 6.60 -4.10
C ILE A 75 5.47 5.17 -3.57
N ILE A 76 4.43 4.38 -3.82
CA ILE A 76 4.31 2.99 -3.38
C ILE A 76 5.39 2.10 -4.01
N SER A 77 5.59 2.18 -5.33
CA SER A 77 6.64 1.41 -6.00
C SER A 77 8.04 1.78 -5.51
N LYS A 78 8.31 3.07 -5.23
CA LYS A 78 9.58 3.52 -4.66
C LYS A 78 9.74 3.05 -3.22
N SER A 79 8.71 3.17 -2.38
CA SER A 79 8.78 2.76 -0.97
C SER A 79 8.95 1.25 -0.82
N ILE A 80 8.24 0.43 -1.60
CA ILE A 80 8.39 -1.03 -1.56
C ILE A 80 9.80 -1.45 -1.97
N ARG A 81 10.34 -0.90 -3.06
CA ARG A 81 11.72 -1.23 -3.49
C ARG A 81 12.76 -0.72 -2.49
N SER A 82 12.56 0.45 -1.91
CA SER A 82 13.46 0.97 -0.86
C SER A 82 13.41 0.11 0.39
N PHE A 83 12.22 -0.32 0.82
CA PHE A 83 12.05 -1.27 1.92
C PHE A 83 12.77 -2.58 1.60
N ALA A 84 12.53 -3.17 0.43
CA ALA A 84 13.17 -4.40 -0.02
C ALA A 84 14.70 -4.32 0.04
N ALA A 85 15.28 -3.22 -0.45
CA ALA A 85 16.71 -2.99 -0.40
C ALA A 85 17.25 -2.82 1.03
N MET A 86 16.51 -2.15 1.92
CA MET A 86 16.92 -1.95 3.32
C MET A 86 16.91 -3.25 4.14
N TYR A 87 16.00 -4.18 3.83
CA TYR A 87 15.82 -5.42 4.59
C TYR A 87 16.35 -6.67 3.85
N GLY A 88 16.95 -6.52 2.68
CA GLY A 88 17.53 -7.63 1.90
C GLY A 88 16.50 -8.60 1.34
N ILE A 89 15.31 -8.12 0.99
CA ILE A 89 14.20 -8.95 0.49
C ILE A 89 14.25 -8.96 -1.04
N GLU A 90 14.79 -10.03 -1.63
CA GLU A 90 15.04 -10.11 -3.07
C GLU A 90 13.75 -10.12 -3.90
N GLU A 91 12.69 -10.77 -3.42
CA GLU A 91 11.41 -10.92 -4.12
C GLU A 91 10.73 -9.57 -4.42
N LEU A 92 10.96 -8.57 -3.58
CA LEU A 92 10.37 -7.24 -3.72
C LEU A 92 11.27 -6.24 -4.46
N ARG A 93 12.51 -6.60 -4.81
CA ARG A 93 13.39 -5.70 -5.57
C ARG A 93 12.86 -5.41 -6.98
N SER A 94 12.19 -6.39 -7.58
CA SER A 94 11.58 -6.27 -8.91
C SER A 94 10.20 -5.61 -8.90
N TYR A 95 9.70 -5.14 -7.75
CA TYR A 95 8.36 -4.57 -7.64
C TYR A 95 8.20 -3.35 -8.56
N THR A 96 7.28 -3.44 -9.53
CA THR A 96 7.19 -2.45 -10.61
C THR A 96 6.19 -1.34 -10.29
N LEU A 97 6.19 -0.29 -11.12
CA LEU A 97 5.13 0.71 -11.09
C LEU A 97 3.77 0.10 -11.47
N GLU A 98 3.77 -0.90 -12.35
CA GLU A 98 2.53 -1.54 -12.79
C GLU A 98 1.91 -2.37 -11.66
N ASP A 99 2.72 -3.00 -10.81
CA ASP A 99 2.23 -3.68 -9.61
C ASP A 99 1.60 -2.69 -8.63
N ALA A 100 2.25 -1.57 -8.36
CA ALA A 100 1.67 -0.50 -7.53
C ALA A 100 0.35 0.05 -8.10
N LYS A 101 0.23 0.17 -9.43
CA LYS A 101 -1.02 0.59 -10.08
C LYS A 101 -2.16 -0.40 -9.87
N LYS A 102 -1.88 -1.71 -9.82
CA LYS A 102 -2.91 -2.73 -9.52
C LYS A 102 -3.54 -2.51 -8.15
N LEU A 103 -2.80 -1.96 -7.18
CA LEU A 103 -3.33 -1.57 -5.87
C LEU A 103 -4.14 -0.27 -5.93
N VAL A 104 -3.66 0.74 -6.68
CA VAL A 104 -4.26 2.08 -6.71
C VAL A 104 -5.52 2.17 -7.59
N ILE A 105 -5.54 1.49 -8.74
CA ILE A 105 -6.62 1.60 -9.74
C ILE A 105 -7.99 1.19 -9.18
N PRO A 106 -8.14 0.05 -8.45
CA PRO A 106 -9.43 -0.34 -7.89
C PRO A 106 -9.99 0.72 -6.92
N ILE A 107 -9.14 1.28 -6.06
CA ILE A 107 -9.50 2.33 -5.11
C ILE A 107 -9.93 3.58 -5.87
N ARG A 108 -9.16 4.00 -6.89
CA ARG A 108 -9.51 5.14 -7.74
C ARG A 108 -10.87 4.96 -8.41
N LYS A 109 -11.14 3.78 -8.99
CA LYS A 109 -12.42 3.47 -9.63
C LYS A 109 -13.58 3.54 -8.64
N LEU A 110 -13.38 3.05 -7.41
CA LEU A 110 -14.35 3.13 -6.34
C LEU A 110 -14.73 4.60 -6.07
N PHE A 111 -13.76 5.44 -5.73
CA PHE A 111 -14.02 6.84 -5.37
C PHE A 111 -14.52 7.70 -6.53
N LYS A 112 -14.09 7.46 -7.79
CA LYS A 112 -14.67 8.16 -8.95
C LYS A 112 -16.14 7.82 -9.15
N THR A 113 -16.50 6.54 -9.07
CA THR A 113 -17.89 6.10 -9.27
C THR A 113 -18.83 6.70 -8.21
N PHE A 114 -18.39 6.80 -6.96
CA PHE A 114 -19.18 7.39 -5.87
C PHE A 114 -19.19 8.91 -5.88
N GLY A 115 -18.05 9.55 -6.18
CA GLY A 115 -17.96 11.02 -6.29
C GLY A 115 -18.81 11.58 -7.43
N GLU A 116 -18.91 10.86 -8.55
CA GLU A 116 -19.82 11.23 -9.64
C GLU A 116 -21.30 11.05 -9.25
N LYS A 117 -21.66 9.97 -8.56
CA LYS A 117 -23.05 9.74 -8.13
C LYS A 117 -23.56 10.76 -7.12
N GLU A 118 -22.74 11.27 -6.20
CA GLU A 118 -23.14 12.34 -5.29
C GLU A 118 -23.39 13.67 -6.02
N MET A 119 -22.65 13.96 -7.09
CA MET A 119 -22.88 15.14 -7.93
C MET A 119 -24.23 15.09 -8.66
N PHE A 120 -24.74 13.91 -9.01
CA PHE A 120 -26.05 13.75 -9.67
C PHE A 120 -27.24 13.69 -8.71
N SER A 121 -27.02 13.55 -7.40
CA SER A 121 -28.12 13.51 -6.40
C SER A 121 -28.45 14.88 -5.80
N LYS A 122 -27.80 15.96 -6.29
CA LYS A 122 -28.05 17.35 -5.89
C LYS A 122 -28.78 18.21 -6.94
N ASN A 123 -29.37 17.60 -7.97
CA ASN A 123 -30.22 18.29 -8.95
C ASN A 123 -31.66 17.82 -8.89
#